data_AF-A1C0Z0-F1
#
_entry.id   AF-A1C0Z0-F1
#
_cell.length_a   1.000
_cell.length_b   1.000
_cell.length_c   1.000
_cell.angle_alpha   90.00
_cell.angle_beta   90.00
_cell.angle_gamma   90.00
#
_symmetry.space_group_name_H-M   'P 1'
#
loop_
_entity.id
_entity.type
_entity.pdbx_description
1 polymer ?
#
loop_
_entity_poly.entity_id
_entity_poly.type
_entity_poly.pdbx_seq_one_letter_code
_entity_poly.pdbx_strand_id
1 'polypeptide(L)'
;MSNSCQHAYIQLLYCIGIRDASNGSANTRAVINLSIPGVAELGMALNPTFSGTDYTNLKYKDFQYLEFSNEVKFAPNQNISLVFNRSDVYTNTTVLIDKIEFLPITRSIREDREKQKLETVQQNN
;
A
#
# COMPACT_ATOMS: atom_id res chain seq x y z
N MET A 1 -12.40 -0.66 -7.03
CA MET A 1 -11.99 -1.97 -7.62
C MET A 1 -12.16 -3.04 -6.56
N SER A 2 -12.65 -4.24 -6.90
CA SER A 2 -12.75 -5.36 -5.96
C SER A 2 -12.01 -6.57 -6.50
N ASN A 3 -11.12 -7.16 -5.68
CA ASN A 3 -10.42 -8.40 -6.02
C ASN A 3 -10.65 -9.43 -4.92
N SER A 4 -10.71 -10.71 -5.29
CA SER A 4 -10.83 -11.82 -4.35
C SER A 4 -9.53 -12.62 -4.27
N CYS A 5 -9.14 -13.01 -3.07
CA CYS A 5 -7.96 -13.81 -2.80
C CYS A 5 -8.29 -14.92 -1.80
N GLN A 6 -7.67 -16.09 -1.93
CA GLN A 6 -7.81 -17.18 -0.99
C GLN A 6 -6.57 -17.22 -0.08
N HIS A 7 -6.76 -17.13 1.24
CA HIS A 7 -5.65 -17.21 2.18
C HIS A 7 -5.10 -18.63 2.31
N ALA A 8 -3.82 -18.74 2.69
CA ALA A 8 -3.18 -20.02 2.96
C ALA A 8 -3.82 -20.75 4.16
N TYR A 9 -3.48 -22.02 4.34
CA TYR A 9 -3.99 -22.89 5.42
C TYR A 9 -3.39 -22.58 6.81
N ILE A 10 -2.55 -21.56 6.91
CA ILE A 10 -1.92 -21.11 8.15
C ILE A 10 -2.38 -19.70 8.49
N GLN A 11 -2.35 -19.35 9.76
CA GLN A 11 -2.65 -17.98 10.19
C GLN A 11 -1.39 -17.12 10.06
N LEU A 12 -1.48 -16.02 9.30
CA LEU A 12 -0.36 -15.11 9.08
C LEU A 12 -0.78 -13.64 9.25
N LEU A 13 0.22 -12.84 9.61
CA LEU A 13 0.13 -11.39 9.74
C LEU A 13 0.87 -10.76 8.56
N TYR A 14 0.30 -9.72 7.97
CA TYR A 14 0.87 -9.06 6.80
C TYR A 14 0.86 -7.55 6.94
N CYS A 15 1.85 -6.90 6.35
CA CYS A 15 1.65 -5.56 5.81
C CYS A 15 1.26 -5.67 4.35
N ILE A 16 0.38 -4.77 3.91
CA ILE A 16 -0.02 -4.67 2.51
C ILE A 16 0.68 -3.47 1.91
N GLY A 17 1.31 -3.66 0.77
CA GLY A 17 1.85 -2.56 -0.02
C GLY A 17 1.36 -2.55 -1.45
N ILE A 18 1.58 -1.41 -2.09
CA ILE A 18 1.17 -1.12 -3.45
C ILE A 18 2.41 -0.64 -4.20
N ARG A 19 2.61 -1.18 -5.40
CA ARG A 19 3.50 -0.60 -6.40
C ARG A 19 2.66 0.25 -7.35
N ASP A 20 2.88 1.55 -7.37
CA ASP A 20 2.09 2.51 -8.14
C ASP A 20 2.94 3.56 -8.86
N ALA A 21 2.31 4.24 -9.82
CA ALA A 21 2.81 5.47 -10.41
C ALA A 21 1.73 6.56 -10.37
N SER A 22 2.11 7.79 -10.01
CA SER A 22 1.17 8.93 -9.91
C SER A 22 1.77 10.24 -10.43
N ASN A 23 0.98 11.01 -11.18
CA ASN A 23 1.42 12.28 -11.78
C ASN A 23 1.02 13.54 -11.00
N GLY A 24 0.53 13.37 -9.77
CA GLY A 24 0.05 14.48 -8.95
C GLY A 24 1.17 15.43 -8.51
N SER A 25 0.87 16.25 -7.50
CA SER A 25 1.85 17.10 -6.83
C SER A 25 1.78 16.86 -5.31
N ALA A 26 2.70 17.45 -4.55
CA ALA A 26 2.67 17.38 -3.09
C ALA A 26 1.31 17.84 -2.49
N ASN A 27 0.63 18.78 -3.17
CA ASN A 27 -0.65 19.35 -2.73
C ASN A 27 -1.88 18.69 -3.36
N THR A 28 -1.68 17.71 -4.26
CA THR A 28 -2.76 17.03 -5.01
C THR A 28 -2.57 15.51 -4.99
N ARG A 29 -2.09 14.99 -3.86
CA ARG A 29 -1.86 13.57 -3.63
C ARG A 29 -3.17 12.80 -3.68
N ALA A 30 -3.19 11.73 -4.47
CA ALA A 30 -4.31 10.81 -4.48
C ALA A 30 -4.40 10.06 -3.15
N VAL A 31 -5.62 9.78 -2.69
CA VAL A 31 -5.87 9.05 -1.44
C VAL A 31 -6.57 7.75 -1.76
N ILE A 32 -5.93 6.63 -1.41
CA ILE A 32 -6.44 5.28 -1.62
C ILE A 32 -6.81 4.67 -0.27
N ASN A 33 -8.03 4.17 -0.18
CA ASN A 33 -8.52 3.38 0.93
C ASN A 33 -8.68 1.93 0.49
N LEU A 34 -8.24 1.00 1.34
CA LEU A 34 -8.40 -0.43 1.17
C LEU A 34 -9.27 -0.96 2.32
N SER A 35 -10.47 -1.35 1.96
CA SER A 35 -11.42 -2.03 2.86
C SER A 35 -11.29 -3.54 2.68
N ILE A 36 -11.07 -4.25 3.78
CA ILE A 36 -11.05 -5.71 3.84
C ILE A 36 -12.16 -6.12 4.81
N PRO A 37 -13.37 -6.44 4.31
CA PRO A 37 -14.53 -6.68 5.16
C PRO A 37 -14.28 -7.72 6.25
N GLY A 38 -14.58 -7.36 7.50
CA GLY A 38 -14.37 -8.21 8.67
C GLY A 38 -12.91 -8.33 9.13
N VAL A 39 -11.97 -7.59 8.52
CA VAL A 39 -10.55 -7.63 8.87
C VAL A 39 -10.01 -6.23 9.18
N ALA A 40 -10.02 -5.30 8.23
CA ALA A 40 -9.37 -4.00 8.39
C ALA A 40 -9.90 -2.93 7.42
N GLU A 41 -9.75 -1.67 7.82
CA GLU A 41 -9.91 -0.48 6.99
C GLU A 41 -8.57 0.27 6.98
N LEU A 42 -7.97 0.39 5.81
CA LEU A 42 -6.64 0.98 5.61
C LEU A 42 -6.73 2.18 4.68
N GLY A 43 -5.89 3.19 4.90
CA GLY A 43 -5.86 4.38 4.06
C GLY A 43 -4.46 4.97 3.96
N MET A 44 -4.09 5.45 2.77
CA MET A 44 -2.84 6.18 2.57
C MET A 44 -2.95 7.19 1.44
N ALA A 45 -2.12 8.24 1.51
CA ALA A 45 -1.93 9.18 0.42
C ALA A 45 -0.74 8.72 -0.45
N LEU A 46 -0.93 8.65 -1.76
CA LEU A 46 0.13 8.31 -2.71
C LEU A 46 1.04 9.51 -2.98
N ASN A 47 2.31 9.25 -3.24
CA ASN A 47 3.26 10.30 -3.62
C ASN A 47 3.27 10.48 -5.14
N PRO A 48 3.53 11.69 -5.65
CA PRO A 48 3.88 11.85 -7.05
C PRO A 48 5.19 11.12 -7.38
N THR A 49 5.21 10.41 -8.50
CA THR A 49 6.36 9.62 -8.94
C THR A 49 6.79 9.95 -10.37
N PHE A 50 5.91 10.57 -11.16
CA PHE A 50 6.23 11.05 -12.50
C PHE A 50 5.50 12.36 -12.81
N SER A 51 5.69 12.90 -14.02
CA SER A 51 5.01 14.11 -14.50
C SER A 51 4.50 13.93 -15.93
N GLY A 52 3.48 14.69 -16.30
CA GLY A 52 2.85 14.61 -17.61
C GLY A 52 1.75 13.55 -17.72
N THR A 53 1.42 13.19 -18.96
CA THR A 53 0.27 12.33 -19.30
C THR A 53 0.59 11.19 -20.26
N ASP A 54 1.87 10.98 -20.60
CA ASP A 54 2.29 9.81 -21.38
C ASP A 54 2.46 8.60 -20.45
N TYR A 55 1.36 7.87 -20.27
CA TYR A 55 1.30 6.68 -19.42
C TYR A 55 1.85 5.42 -20.11
N THR A 56 2.12 5.48 -21.41
CA THR A 56 2.57 4.33 -22.20
C THR A 56 4.08 4.12 -22.15
N ASN A 57 4.83 5.19 -21.91
CA ASN A 57 6.30 5.17 -21.91
C ASN A 57 6.95 5.33 -20.53
N LEU A 58 6.18 5.09 -19.46
CA LEU A 58 6.68 5.13 -18.08
C LEU A 58 7.88 4.19 -17.89
N LYS A 59 8.85 4.66 -17.12
CA LYS A 59 10.09 3.93 -16.83
C LYS A 59 9.99 3.21 -15.50
N TYR A 60 10.88 2.26 -15.28
CA TYR A 60 10.94 1.51 -14.03
C TYR A 60 10.97 2.41 -12.78
N LYS A 61 11.72 3.52 -12.83
CA LYS A 61 11.85 4.50 -11.74
C LYS A 61 10.56 5.29 -11.44
N ASP A 62 9.63 5.34 -12.39
CA ASP A 62 8.37 6.08 -12.25
C ASP A 62 7.35 5.31 -11.42
N PHE A 63 7.63 4.03 -11.14
CA PHE A 63 6.85 3.19 -10.24
C PHE A 63 7.56 3.09 -8.89
N GLN A 64 6.85 3.45 -7.82
CA GLN A 64 7.36 3.42 -6.45
C GLN A 64 6.54 2.47 -5.59
N TYR A 65 7.06 2.15 -4.41
CA TYR A 65 6.39 1.28 -3.44
C TYR A 65 5.95 2.07 -2.22
N LEU A 66 4.70 1.86 -1.80
CA LEU A 66 4.13 2.41 -0.57
C LEU A 66 3.42 1.31 0.21
N GLU A 67 3.51 1.38 1.53
CA GLU A 67 2.93 0.39 2.44
C GLU A 67 1.86 1.04 3.34
N PHE A 68 0.76 0.34 3.57
CA PHE A 68 -0.20 0.73 4.59
C PHE A 68 0.39 0.54 6.00
N SER A 69 0.12 1.48 6.90
CA SER A 69 0.74 1.50 8.23
C SER A 69 0.33 0.33 9.15
N ASN A 70 -0.89 -0.19 8.96
CA ASN A 70 -1.46 -1.20 9.86
C ASN A 70 -1.30 -2.60 9.29
N GLU A 71 -0.97 -3.52 10.18
CA GLU A 71 -0.85 -4.95 9.89
C GLU A 71 -2.23 -5.59 9.83
N VAL A 72 -2.41 -6.59 8.97
CA VAL A 72 -3.65 -7.36 8.83
C VAL A 72 -3.40 -8.82 9.16
N LYS A 73 -4.41 -9.46 9.78
CA LYS A 73 -4.34 -10.85 10.19
C LYS A 73 -5.40 -11.65 9.44
N PHE A 74 -5.00 -12.75 8.81
CA PHE A 74 -5.93 -13.63 8.12
C PHE A 74 -6.00 -15.00 8.79
N ALA A 75 -7.22 -15.53 8.88
CA ALA A 75 -7.46 -16.88 9.35
C ALA A 75 -7.13 -17.92 8.26
N PRO A 76 -6.78 -19.17 8.61
CA PRO A 76 -6.58 -20.24 7.67
C PRO A 76 -7.72 -20.37 6.66
N ASN A 77 -7.38 -20.45 5.37
CA ASN A 77 -8.33 -20.63 4.26
C ASN A 77 -9.44 -19.55 4.20
N GLN A 78 -9.21 -18.38 4.78
CA GLN A 78 -10.14 -17.26 4.68
C GLN A 78 -10.24 -16.77 3.23
N ASN A 79 -11.46 -16.60 2.74
CA ASN A 79 -11.71 -15.87 1.50
C ASN A 79 -11.61 -14.36 1.80
N ILE A 80 -10.77 -13.66 1.06
CA ILE A 80 -10.42 -12.26 1.28
C ILE A 80 -10.97 -11.45 0.11
N SER A 81 -11.73 -10.39 0.42
CA SER A 81 -12.12 -9.38 -0.56
C SER A 81 -11.32 -8.11 -0.30
N LEU A 82 -10.60 -7.64 -1.31
CA LEU A 82 -9.86 -6.37 -1.29
C LEU A 82 -10.66 -5.33 -2.05
N VAL A 83 -11.22 -4.36 -1.34
CA VAL A 83 -12.02 -3.29 -1.93
C VAL A 83 -11.21 -1.99 -1.89
N PHE A 84 -10.71 -1.58 -3.05
CA PHE A 84 -9.98 -0.33 -3.21
C PHE A 84 -10.92 0.79 -3.65
N ASN A 85 -10.92 1.88 -2.88
CA ASN A 85 -11.64 3.11 -3.15
C ASN A 85 -10.67 4.28 -3.20
N ARG A 86 -10.90 5.21 -4.12
CA ARG A 86 -10.20 6.49 -4.17
C ARG A 86 -11.11 7.58 -3.62
N SER A 87 -10.66 8.32 -2.61
CA SER A 87 -11.51 9.29 -1.89
C SER A 87 -11.10 10.75 -2.03
N ASP A 88 -9.98 11.04 -2.68
CA ASP A 88 -9.59 12.42 -2.97
C ASP A 88 -10.43 13.04 -4.09
N VAL A 89 -10.44 14.37 -4.14
CA VAL A 89 -11.16 15.15 -5.15
C VAL A 89 -10.31 15.46 -6.40
N TYR A 90 -9.06 15.03 -6.45
CA TYR A 90 -8.09 15.44 -7.47
C TYR A 90 -8.21 14.58 -8.74
N THR A 91 -9.30 14.76 -9.48
CA THR A 91 -9.61 13.98 -10.68
C THR A 91 -8.54 14.04 -11.78
N ASN A 92 -7.73 15.11 -11.80
CA ASN A 92 -6.63 15.28 -12.76
C ASN A 92 -5.33 14.58 -12.35
N THR A 93 -5.23 14.11 -11.10
CA THR A 93 -4.13 13.25 -10.66
C THR A 93 -4.43 11.84 -11.14
N THR A 94 -3.65 11.32 -12.08
CA THR A 94 -3.71 9.94 -12.54
C THR A 94 -2.92 9.04 -11.61
N VAL A 95 -3.50 7.88 -11.27
CA VAL A 95 -2.85 6.82 -10.50
C VAL A 95 -2.91 5.54 -11.30
N LEU A 96 -1.77 4.89 -11.48
CA LEU A 96 -1.65 3.58 -12.13
C LEU A 96 -1.17 2.59 -11.09
N ILE A 97 -1.99 1.56 -10.84
CA ILE A 97 -1.64 0.48 -9.92
C ILE A 97 -1.01 -0.65 -10.73
N ASP A 98 0.23 -1.02 -10.41
CA ASP A 98 0.91 -2.16 -11.01
C ASP A 98 0.60 -3.44 -10.21
N LYS A 99 0.89 -3.44 -8.90
CA LYS A 99 0.79 -4.63 -8.05
C LYS A 99 0.34 -4.30 -6.64
N ILE A 100 -0.32 -5.27 -6.02
CA ILE A 100 -0.61 -5.32 -4.59
C ILE A 100 0.21 -6.47 -4.00
N GLU A 101 0.97 -6.18 -2.95
CA GLU A 101 1.88 -7.15 -2.34
C GLU A 101 1.52 -7.37 -0.87
N PHE A 102 1.45 -8.63 -0.47
CA PHE A 102 1.27 -9.05 0.92
C PHE A 102 2.63 -9.44 1.49
N LEU A 103 3.18 -8.59 2.35
CA LEU A 103 4.47 -8.81 3.00
C LEU A 103 4.26 -9.51 4.34
N PRO A 104 4.59 -10.80 4.47
CA PRO A 104 4.40 -11.53 5.73
C PRO A 104 5.28 -10.94 6.82
N ILE A 105 4.69 -10.64 7.97
CA ILE A 105 5.42 -10.14 9.13
C ILE A 105 5.95 -11.33 9.90
N THR A 106 7.17 -11.73 9.55
CA THR A 106 7.94 -12.68 10.33
C THR A 106 8.55 -11.99 11.55
N ARG A 107 9.01 -12.78 12.52
CA ARG A 107 9.68 -12.25 13.71
C ARG A 107 10.87 -11.34 13.37
N SER A 108 11.69 -11.73 12.39
CA SER A 108 12.84 -10.93 11.96
C SER A 108 12.43 -9.58 11.37
N ILE A 109 11.40 -9.55 10.51
CA ILE A 109 10.89 -8.30 9.92
C ILE A 109 10.33 -7.38 11.01
N ARG A 110 9.68 -7.95 12.02
CA ARG A 110 9.18 -7.17 13.15
C ARG A 110 10.32 -6.54 13.96
N GLU A 111 11.35 -7.32 14.29
CA GLU A 111 12.52 -6.85 15.04
C GLU A 111 13.27 -5.75 14.24
N ASP A 112 13.45 -5.92 12.93
CA ASP A 112 14.07 -4.92 12.06
C ASP A 112 13.27 -3.61 12.01
N ARG A 113 11.94 -3.70 11.95
CA ARG A 113 11.05 -2.52 11.97
C ARG A 113 11.07 -1.79 13.31
N GLU A 114 11.09 -2.53 14.42
CA GLU A 114 11.22 -1.94 15.76
C GLU A 114 12.56 -1.21 15.89
N LYS A 115 13.65 -1.79 15.36
CA LYS A 115 14.97 -1.15 15.31
C LYS A 115 14.97 0.14 14.47
N GLN A 116 14.43 0.11 13.25
CA GLN A 116 14.35 1.30 12.39
C GLN A 116 13.53 2.43 13.02
N LYS A 117 12.43 2.11 13.70
CA LYS A 117 11.64 3.10 14.45
C LYS A 117 12.48 3.77 15.54
N LEU A 118 13.24 2.99 16.30
CA LEU A 118 14.14 3.51 17.34
C LEU A 118 15.25 4.39 16.76
N GLU A 119 15.87 3.97 15.65
CA GLU A 119 16.92 4.74 14.96
C GLU A 119 16.40 6.08 14.43
N THR A 120 15.18 6.10 13.88
CA THR A 120 14.55 7.32 13.37
C THR A 120 14.23 8.31 14.49
N VAL A 121 13.83 7.82 15.67
CA VAL A 121 13.58 8.66 16.85
C VAL A 121 14.90 9.22 17.41
N GLN A 122 15.98 8.45 17.37
CA GLN A 122 17.30 8.89 17.85
C GLN A 122 17.97 9.91 16.94
N GLN A 123 17.77 9.84 15.62
CA GLN A 123 18.33 10.82 14.67
C GLN A 123 17.60 12.17 14.66
N ASN A 124 16.40 12.24 15.24
CA ASN A 124 15.58 13.46 15.33
C ASN A 124 15.69 14.18 16.69
N ASN A 125 16.58 13.72 17.58
CA ASN A 125 16.96 14.38 18.84
C ASN A 125 18.39 14.92 18.76
#